data_AF-A0A915C804-F1
#
_entry.id   AF-A0A915C804-F1
#
_cell.length_a   1.000
_cell.length_b   1.000
_cell.length_c   1.000
_cell.angle_alpha   90.00
_cell.angle_beta   90.00
_cell.angle_gamma   90.00
#
_symmetry.space_group_name_H-M   'P 1'
#
loop_
_entity.id
_entity.type
_entity.pdbx_description
1 polymer ?
#
loop_
_entity_poly.entity_id
_entity_poly.type
_entity_poly.pdbx_seq_one_letter_code
_entity_poly.pdbx_strand_id
1 'polypeptide(L)'
;MLADDMPCNPRNPKPGTVFNSKYQHINLYGTEVEVDYRGYEVSVENFVRVMTGRVHPATPRSKRLLSDHQSNVLVYLTGHGGDGFLKFQDSEELTNVDLADAIETMFQSNRYV
;
A
#
# COMPACT_ATOMS: atom_id res chain seq x y z
N MET A 1 0.64 -0.79 2.55
CA MET A 1 2.04 -1.00 2.12
C MET A 1 2.84 0.24 2.53
N LEU A 2 3.96 0.09 3.22
CA LEU A 2 4.73 1.21 3.79
C LEU A 2 6.23 0.88 3.79
N ALA A 3 7.10 1.83 3.43
CA ALA A 3 8.56 1.58 3.48
C ALA A 3 9.04 1.17 4.87
N ASP A 4 8.41 1.72 5.91
CA ASP A 4 8.55 1.35 7.33
C ASP A 4 9.91 1.68 7.96
N ASP A 5 10.56 2.73 7.47
CA ASP A 5 11.91 3.16 7.88
C ASP A 5 11.91 4.46 8.71
N MET A 6 10.85 5.29 8.61
CA MET A 6 10.72 6.56 9.32
C MET A 6 10.62 6.47 10.86
N PRO A 7 9.86 5.53 11.46
CA PRO A 7 9.72 5.44 12.91
C PRO A 7 11.05 5.16 13.63
N CYS A 8 11.90 4.34 13.01
CA CYS A 8 13.21 3.94 13.54
C CYS A 8 14.39 4.68 12.88
N ASN A 9 14.11 5.73 12.11
CA ASN A 9 15.15 6.49 11.44
C ASN A 9 16.05 7.20 12.48
N PRO A 10 17.39 7.15 12.37
CA PRO A 10 18.28 7.87 13.30
C PRO A 10 18.06 9.39 13.35
N ARG A 11 17.42 9.96 12.32
CA ARG A 11 17.04 11.38 12.26
C ARG A 11 15.72 11.68 12.97
N ASN A 12 14.96 10.66 13.36
CA ASN A 12 13.72 10.85 14.11
C ASN A 12 14.05 11.12 15.59
N PRO A 13 13.79 12.33 16.12
CA PRO A 13 14.10 12.67 17.51
C PRO A 13 13.19 11.94 18.53
N LYS A 14 12.14 11.26 18.07
CA LYS A 14 11.21 10.48 18.89
C LYS A 14 11.07 9.06 18.32
N PRO A 15 12.01 8.14 18.63
CA PRO A 15 12.01 6.79 18.10
C PRO A 15 10.68 6.06 18.32
N GLY A 16 10.21 5.33 17.31
CA GLY A 16 8.96 4.59 17.34
C GLY A 16 7.69 5.43 17.21
N THR A 17 7.81 6.69 16.76
CA THR A 17 6.65 7.59 16.60
C THR A 17 6.62 8.28 15.24
N VAL A 18 5.41 8.51 14.73
CA VAL A 18 5.14 9.28 13.50
C VAL A 18 3.91 10.15 13.74
N PHE A 19 4.00 11.43 13.39
CA PHE A 19 2.91 12.39 13.59
C PHE A 19 2.55 13.06 12.26
N ASN A 20 1.26 13.31 12.03
CA ASN A 20 0.75 14.04 10.86
C ASN A 20 0.64 15.56 11.07
N SER A 21 1.03 16.07 12.24
CA SER A 21 0.87 17.47 12.59
C SER A 21 1.97 17.93 13.54
N LYS A 22 2.34 19.21 13.42
CA LYS A 22 3.30 19.90 14.30
C LYS A 22 2.94 19.78 15.78
N TYR A 23 1.65 19.72 16.10
CA TYR A 23 1.16 19.67 17.47
C TYR A 23 1.19 18.26 18.09
N GLN A 24 1.47 17.23 17.27
CA GLN A 24 1.73 15.86 17.74
C GLN A 24 0.63 15.25 18.63
N HIS A 25 -0.63 15.60 18.36
CA HIS A 25 -1.78 15.11 19.14
C HIS A 25 -1.99 13.59 19.03
N ILE A 26 -1.63 12.99 17.89
CA ILE A 26 -1.86 11.57 17.60
C ILE A 26 -0.59 10.96 17.01
N ASN A 27 -0.05 9.93 17.67
CA ASN A 27 0.99 9.09 17.10
C ASN A 27 0.35 8.07 16.15
N LEU A 28 0.57 8.23 14.85
CA LEU A 28 0.03 7.35 13.82
C LEU A 28 0.72 5.98 13.78
N TYR A 29 1.95 5.88 14.28
CA TYR A 29 2.71 4.63 14.31
C TYR A 29 2.58 3.89 15.66
N GLY A 30 1.58 4.23 16.46
CA GLY A 30 1.37 3.59 17.76
C GLY A 30 1.03 2.10 17.65
N THR A 31 0.36 1.56 18.66
CA THR A 31 0.00 0.13 18.72
C THR A 31 -1.02 -0.32 17.69
N GLU A 32 -1.67 0.60 16.98
CA GLU A 32 -2.82 0.32 16.11
C GLU A 32 -2.43 0.18 14.62
N VAL A 33 -1.21 0.54 14.24
CA VAL A 33 -0.80 0.46 12.82
C VAL A 33 -0.48 -0.98 12.44
N GLU A 34 -1.13 -1.47 11.39
CA GLU A 34 -0.80 -2.76 10.77
C GLU A 34 -0.01 -2.52 9.48
N VAL A 35 1.21 -3.06 9.40
CA VAL A 35 2.08 -2.94 8.23
C VAL A 35 2.22 -4.30 7.55
N ASP A 36 1.32 -4.57 6.60
CA ASP A 36 1.30 -5.87 5.89
C ASP A 36 2.45 -6.07 4.91
N TYR A 37 2.90 -5.00 4.27
CA TYR A 37 4.01 -5.01 3.32
C TYR A 37 4.97 -3.90 3.72
N ARG A 38 6.19 -4.29 4.08
CA ARG A 38 7.24 -3.41 4.61
C ARG A 38 8.52 -3.49 3.80
N GLY A 39 9.27 -2.40 3.74
CA GLY A 39 10.57 -2.33 3.06
C GLY A 39 10.52 -2.91 1.64
N TYR A 40 11.34 -3.93 1.38
CA TYR A 40 11.44 -4.60 0.08
C TYR A 40 10.17 -5.31 -0.41
N GLU A 41 9.19 -5.55 0.47
CA GLU A 41 7.90 -6.10 0.05
C GLU A 41 6.99 -5.03 -0.58
N VAL A 42 7.35 -3.75 -0.47
CA VAL A 42 6.64 -2.65 -1.12
C VAL A 42 7.12 -2.53 -2.56
N SER A 43 6.52 -3.33 -3.44
CA SER A 43 6.78 -3.34 -4.88
C SER A 43 5.50 -3.19 -5.69
N VAL A 44 5.64 -2.77 -6.94
CA VAL A 44 4.53 -2.67 -7.90
C VAL A 44 3.90 -4.05 -8.11
N GLU A 45 4.73 -5.09 -8.22
CA GLU A 45 4.26 -6.47 -8.37
C GLU A 45 3.32 -6.88 -7.22
N ASN A 46 3.72 -6.65 -5.97
CA ASN A 46 2.89 -7.02 -4.83
C ASN A 46 1.59 -6.21 -4.80
N PHE A 47 1.65 -4.91 -5.16
CA PHE A 47 0.46 -4.07 -5.23
C PHE A 47 -0.55 -4.62 -6.25
N VAL A 48 -0.10 -4.93 -7.47
CA VAL A 48 -0.95 -5.50 -8.53
C VAL A 48 -1.49 -6.88 -8.14
N ARG A 49 -0.68 -7.73 -7.47
CA ARG A 49 -1.14 -9.04 -6.97
C ARG A 49 -2.22 -8.92 -5.91
N VAL A 50 -2.11 -7.94 -5.00
CA VAL A 50 -3.15 -7.67 -4.00
C VAL A 50 -4.45 -7.24 -4.67
N MET A 51 -4.38 -6.27 -5.60
CA MET A 51 -5.53 -5.77 -6.35
C MET A 51 -6.25 -6.90 -7.08
N THR A 52 -5.50 -7.66 -7.87
CA THR A 52 -6.04 -8.74 -8.73
C THR A 52 -6.35 -10.04 -7.99
N GLY A 53 -5.98 -10.16 -6.71
CA GLY A 53 -6.11 -11.39 -5.92
C GLY A 53 -5.22 -12.54 -6.39
N ARG A 54 -4.23 -12.27 -7.27
CA ARG A 54 -3.28 -13.27 -7.82
C ARG A 54 -2.14 -13.53 -6.84
N VAL A 55 -2.48 -14.10 -5.69
CA VAL A 55 -1.52 -14.48 -4.64
C VAL A 55 -1.50 -15.99 -4.42
N HIS A 56 -0.41 -16.51 -3.83
CA HIS A 56 -0.33 -17.92 -3.50
C HIS A 56 -1.41 -18.31 -2.46
N PRO A 57 -2.04 -19.51 -2.53
CA PRO A 57 -3.06 -19.95 -1.57
C PRO A 57 -2.61 -20.02 -0.11
N ALA A 58 -1.30 -20.01 0.17
CA ALA A 58 -0.73 -19.94 1.52
C ALA A 58 -0.41 -18.50 2.00
N THR A 59 -0.63 -17.46 1.18
CA THR A 59 -0.36 -16.06 1.56
C THR A 59 -1.19 -15.68 2.80
N PRO A 60 -0.64 -14.99 3.81
CA PRO A 60 -1.42 -14.62 5.00
C PRO A 60 -2.68 -13.80 4.66
N ARG A 61 -3.74 -13.93 5.47
CA ARG A 61 -5.01 -13.22 5.23
C ARG A 61 -4.85 -11.70 5.19
N SER A 62 -4.00 -11.15 6.06
CA SER A 62 -3.75 -9.70 6.14
C SER A 62 -3.07 -9.15 4.88
N LYS A 63 -2.34 -9.98 4.15
CA LYS A 63 -1.68 -9.64 2.89
C LYS A 63 -2.58 -9.81 1.64
N ARG A 64 -3.90 -9.98 1.80
CA ARG A 64 -4.84 -10.21 0.69
C ARG A 64 -5.98 -9.21 0.71
N LEU A 65 -6.43 -8.80 -0.48
CA LEU A 65 -7.70 -8.12 -0.63
C LEU A 65 -8.82 -9.15 -0.80
N LEU A 66 -9.57 -9.43 0.26
CA LEU A 66 -10.68 -10.41 0.25
C LEU A 66 -12.01 -9.77 -0.18
N SER A 67 -12.00 -9.06 -1.30
CA SER A 67 -13.17 -8.36 -1.84
C SER A 67 -13.93 -9.19 -2.87
N ASP A 68 -15.20 -8.83 -3.04
CA ASP A 68 -16.16 -9.45 -3.95
C ASP A 68 -17.13 -8.40 -4.54
N HIS A 69 -18.14 -8.87 -5.28
CA HIS A 69 -19.14 -8.04 -5.96
C HIS A 69 -20.06 -7.23 -5.03
N GLN A 70 -19.92 -7.36 -3.71
CA GLN A 70 -20.66 -6.56 -2.73
C GLN A 70 -19.74 -5.59 -1.97
N SER A 71 -18.44 -5.62 -2.28
CA SER A 71 -17.42 -4.86 -1.59
C SER A 71 -17.24 -3.47 -2.19
N ASN A 72 -17.16 -2.45 -1.33
CA ASN A 72 -16.61 -1.15 -1.69
C ASN A 72 -15.11 -1.16 -1.40
N VAL A 73 -14.28 -0.82 -2.40
CA VAL A 73 -12.81 -0.84 -2.26
C VAL A 73 -12.28 0.60 -2.32
N LEU A 74 -11.50 0.99 -1.31
CA LEU A 74 -10.76 2.25 -1.29
C LEU A 74 -9.27 1.97 -1.50
N VAL A 75 -8.70 2.55 -2.56
CA VAL A 75 -7.26 2.54 -2.81
C VAL A 75 -6.73 3.94 -2.56
N TYR A 76 -5.83 4.07 -1.58
CA TYR A 76 -5.15 5.32 -1.26
C TYR A 76 -3.65 5.19 -1.55
N LEU A 77 -3.15 6.03 -2.45
CA LEU A 77 -1.74 6.10 -2.83
C LEU A 77 -1.20 7.49 -2.49
N THR A 78 -0.06 7.52 -1.79
CA THR A 78 0.66 8.75 -1.45
C THR A 78 2.15 8.53 -1.70
N GLY A 79 2.77 9.45 -2.44
CA GLY A 79 4.14 9.32 -2.89
C GLY A 79 4.48 10.36 -3.95
N HIS A 80 5.68 10.26 -4.51
CA HIS A 80 6.09 11.06 -5.65
C HIS A 80 5.58 10.44 -6.95
N GLY A 81 5.23 11.28 -7.92
CA GLY A 81 4.79 10.84 -9.24
C GLY A 81 5.15 11.85 -10.31
N GLY A 82 4.87 11.48 -11.56
CA GLY A 82 5.04 12.30 -12.74
C GLY A 82 3.95 12.00 -13.77
N ASP A 83 4.20 12.37 -15.03
CA ASP A 83 3.24 12.10 -16.10
C ASP A 83 3.10 10.59 -16.34
N GLY A 84 1.93 10.05 -16.02
CA GLY A 84 1.62 8.64 -16.22
C GLY A 84 2.22 7.66 -15.21
N PHE A 85 2.83 8.10 -14.09
CA PHE A 85 3.39 7.18 -13.10
C PHE A 85 3.40 7.70 -11.65
N LEU A 86 3.41 6.76 -10.71
CA LEU A 86 3.69 6.97 -9.29
C LEU A 86 4.87 6.09 -8.87
N LYS A 87 5.87 6.66 -8.19
CA LYS A 87 7.04 5.92 -7.74
C LYS A 87 6.71 4.97 -6.59
N PHE A 88 7.20 3.76 -6.69
CA PHE A 88 7.23 2.75 -5.65
C PHE A 88 8.68 2.61 -5.19
N GLN A 89 8.97 3.13 -4.00
CA GLN A 89 10.36 3.32 -3.55
C GLN A 89 11.15 4.16 -4.59
N ASP A 90 12.48 4.11 -4.53
CA ASP A 90 13.36 4.80 -5.48
C ASP A 90 13.70 3.96 -6.73
N SER A 91 13.10 2.77 -6.88
CA SER A 91 13.51 1.78 -7.89
C SER A 91 12.42 1.40 -8.90
N GLU A 92 11.14 1.52 -8.56
CA GLU A 92 10.03 1.09 -9.41
C GLU A 92 9.01 2.21 -9.63
N GLU A 93 8.23 2.08 -10.69
CA GLU A 93 7.19 3.03 -11.06
C GLU A 93 5.92 2.24 -11.38
N LEU A 94 4.83 2.54 -10.66
CA LEU A 94 3.49 2.10 -11.02
C LEU A 94 2.96 3.03 -12.10
N THR A 95 2.77 2.52 -13.31
CA THR A 95 2.26 3.33 -14.41
C THR A 95 0.73 3.44 -14.36
N ASN A 96 0.19 4.43 -15.08
CA ASN A 96 -1.25 4.57 -15.30
C ASN A 96 -1.84 3.35 -16.04
N VAL A 97 -1.08 2.72 -16.93
CA VAL A 97 -1.48 1.49 -17.62
C VAL A 97 -1.58 0.33 -16.65
N ASP A 98 -0.56 0.13 -15.79
CA ASP A 98 -0.58 -0.94 -14.79
C ASP A 98 -1.78 -0.81 -13.84
N LEU A 99 -2.07 0.42 -13.40
CA LEU A 99 -3.20 0.69 -12.52
C LEU A 99 -4.55 0.47 -13.23
N ALA A 100 -4.68 0.93 -14.47
CA ALA A 100 -5.89 0.73 -15.27
C ALA A 100 -6.16 -0.77 -15.50
N ASP A 101 -5.14 -1.53 -15.89
CA ASP A 101 -5.23 -2.98 -16.13
C ASP A 101 -5.57 -3.75 -14.85
N ALA A 102 -5.02 -3.34 -13.70
CA ALA A 102 -5.34 -3.95 -12.41
C ALA A 102 -6.81 -3.70 -12.03
N ILE A 103 -7.32 -2.48 -12.21
CA ILE A 103 -8.72 -2.14 -11.93
C ILE A 103 -9.66 -2.89 -12.89
N GLU A 104 -9.34 -2.93 -14.18
CA GLU A 104 -10.12 -3.69 -15.18
C GLU A 104 -10.15 -5.19 -14.83
N THR A 105 -9.01 -5.76 -14.44
CA THR A 105 -8.94 -7.16 -13.97
C THR A 105 -9.83 -7.40 -12.75
N MET A 106 -9.86 -6.45 -11.81
CA MET A 106 -10.73 -6.52 -10.63
C MET A 106 -12.22 -6.47 -11.03
N PHE A 107 -12.58 -5.60 -11.97
CA PHE A 107 -13.94 -5.48 -12.50
C PHE A 107 -14.39 -6.78 -13.17
N GLN A 108 -13.60 -7.30 -14.11
CA GLN A 108 -13.89 -8.57 -14.80
C GLN A 108 -14.00 -9.76 -13.85
N SER A 109 -13.32 -9.68 -12.70
CA SER A 109 -13.33 -10.70 -11.65
C SER A 109 -14.41 -10.47 -10.59
N ASN A 110 -15.32 -9.50 -10.77
CA ASN A 110 -16.39 -9.14 -9.82
C ASN A 110 -15.86 -8.90 -8.39
N ARG A 111 -14.79 -8.12 -8.24
CA ARG A 111 -14.10 -7.89 -6.96
C ARG A 111 -14.50 -6.61 -6.24
N TYR A 112 -15.41 -5.82 -6.81
CA TYR A 112 -16.01 -4.64 -6.20
C TYR A 112 -17.33 -4.30 -6.91
N VAL A 113 -18.11 -3.40 -6.31
CA VAL A 113 -19.37 -2.84 -6.85
C VAL A 113 -19.10 -1.69 -7.82
#